data_AF-A0A1E1KRQ8-F1
#
_entry.id   AF-A0A1E1KRQ8-F1
#
_cell.length_a   1.000
_cell.length_b   1.000
_cell.length_c   1.000
_cell.angle_alpha   90.00
_cell.angle_beta   90.00
_cell.angle_gamma   90.00
#
_symmetry.space_group_name_H-M   'P 1'
#
loop_
_entity.id
_entity.type
_entity.pdbx_description
1 polymer ?
#
loop_
_entity_poly.entity_id
_entity_poly.type
_entity_poly.pdbx_seq_one_letter_code
_entity_poly.pdbx_strand_id
1 'polypeptide(L)'
;MQTEAPTAYSLLTPIGYSNGSCGYCGKKPGNSDQFHASKDQRQVQNRFTKNILGDTYIKEAARLYPRSREQAKKRNTDFDIVERVHECEKGQLKTPPVPAHDYNVTLESNEFTEEKYLLFENYQRVVHHEPPHKITKHGFKSFLCASPLLRSKEMFDGQERLLGSYHQCYRIDGKLVAVGVLDLLPQCVSAVYFMYHESVHQHGLGKLGALTEIALAKEQGYRWWYAGFYIHSCVKMRYKGDFSPQYILDPESYTWDPLDSEVKRRLDEKKYLSLSRERVGKAEERTVETEEQFTAIGTSNSVFENSDGEASLFDPDIPLFARSMPGILTKAQLQDDVDLDTMELLVRGTQAEAHQLVSWSTSDINDSHSVKCILAELAAAVGPKLVKEMRVEFG
;
A
#
# COMPACT_ATOMS: atom_id res chain seq x y z
N MET A 1 30.09 1.61 31.79
CA MET A 1 28.74 1.35 31.25
C MET A 1 28.44 2.47 30.26
N GLN A 2 28.59 2.20 28.97
CA GLN A 2 28.19 3.14 27.93
C GLN A 2 26.67 3.08 27.83
N THR A 3 26.02 4.20 28.10
CA THR A 3 24.60 4.42 27.87
C THR A 3 24.39 4.56 26.36
N GLU A 4 23.74 3.57 25.75
CA GLU A 4 23.25 3.68 24.37
C GLU A 4 22.22 4.82 24.31
N ALA A 5 22.45 5.77 23.40
CA ALA A 5 21.48 6.83 23.13
C ALA A 5 20.23 6.23 22.46
N PRO A 6 19.02 6.74 22.77
CA PRO A 6 17.80 6.24 22.14
C PRO A 6 17.90 6.43 20.62
N THR A 7 17.70 5.34 19.88
CA THR A 7 17.75 5.35 18.41
C THR A 7 16.61 6.24 17.93
N ALA A 8 16.92 7.36 17.29
CA ALA A 8 15.91 8.22 16.70
C ALA A 8 15.10 7.43 15.67
N TYR A 9 13.80 7.26 15.91
CA TYR A 9 12.89 6.64 14.96
C TYR A 9 12.83 7.53 13.71
N SER A 10 13.38 7.03 12.59
CA SER A 10 13.21 7.65 11.29
C SER A 10 11.85 7.23 10.73
N LEU A 11 11.16 8.13 10.00
CA LEU A 11 9.96 7.78 9.21
C LEU A 11 10.26 6.68 8.15
N LEU A 12 11.53 6.42 7.88
CA LEU A 12 12.00 5.35 7.01
C LEU A 12 12.26 4.03 7.76
N THR A 13 12.15 4.01 9.08
CA THR A 13 12.24 2.79 9.91
C THR A 13 10.82 2.25 10.11
N PRO A 14 10.42 1.15 9.45
CA PRO A 14 9.06 0.67 9.59
C PRO A 14 8.84 0.04 10.97
N ILE A 15 7.63 0.22 11.51
CA ILE A 15 7.18 -0.46 12.73
C ILE A 15 7.26 -1.97 12.50
N GLY A 16 7.96 -2.70 13.37
CA GLY A 16 8.13 -4.16 13.29
C GLY A 16 9.51 -4.67 12.85
N TYR A 17 10.47 -3.78 12.55
CA TYR A 17 11.84 -4.14 12.18
C TYR A 17 12.80 -3.89 13.34
N SER A 18 12.95 -4.85 14.26
CA SER A 18 14.11 -4.88 15.16
C SER A 18 15.23 -5.70 14.53
N ASN A 19 16.48 -5.26 14.71
CA ASN A 19 17.66 -6.00 14.29
C ASN A 19 17.63 -7.40 14.91
N GLY A 20 17.41 -8.43 14.07
CA GLY A 20 17.44 -9.84 14.47
C GLY A 20 16.09 -10.57 14.51
N SER A 21 14.93 -9.89 14.42
CA SER A 21 13.60 -10.54 14.33
C SER A 21 12.96 -10.46 12.93
N CYS A 22 13.68 -9.86 12.00
CA CYS A 22 13.25 -9.61 10.63
C CYS A 22 12.87 -10.92 9.91
N GLY A 23 11.57 -11.14 9.72
CA GLY A 23 11.01 -12.24 8.91
C GLY A 23 11.48 -12.24 7.44
N TYR A 24 12.21 -11.20 7.00
CA TYR A 24 12.81 -11.10 5.67
C TYR A 24 14.18 -11.76 5.54
N CYS A 25 14.87 -12.07 6.65
CA CYS A 25 16.21 -12.64 6.64
C CYS A 25 16.21 -14.18 6.51
N GLY A 26 15.08 -14.84 6.83
CA GLY A 26 15.05 -16.30 7.04
C GLY A 26 14.43 -17.15 5.92
N LYS A 27 13.54 -16.60 5.08
CA LYS A 27 12.90 -17.33 3.97
C LYS A 27 12.64 -16.35 2.85
N LYS A 28 13.22 -16.56 1.66
CA LYS A 28 13.12 -15.65 0.50
C LYS A 28 11.64 -15.39 0.15
N PRO A 29 11.03 -14.26 0.57
CA PRO A 29 9.76 -13.85 0.02
C PRO A 29 10.06 -13.23 -1.36
N GLY A 30 9.09 -13.31 -2.27
CA GLY A 30 9.31 -13.13 -3.70
C GLY A 30 9.76 -11.73 -4.09
N ASN A 31 10.89 -11.61 -4.77
CA ASN A 31 11.42 -10.33 -5.25
C ASN A 31 10.59 -9.79 -6.44
N SER A 32 10.66 -8.50 -6.75
CA SER A 32 10.19 -7.89 -8.00
C SER A 32 10.68 -8.66 -9.24
N ASP A 33 11.87 -9.26 -9.17
CA ASP A 33 12.42 -10.18 -10.18
C ASP A 33 11.56 -11.42 -10.49
N GLN A 34 10.71 -11.83 -9.55
CA GLN A 34 9.85 -13.01 -9.68
C GLN A 34 8.48 -12.69 -10.28
N PHE A 35 8.22 -11.42 -10.61
CA PHE A 35 6.95 -11.04 -11.20
C PHE A 35 6.66 -11.79 -12.50
N HIS A 36 5.45 -12.30 -12.61
CA HIS A 36 4.95 -12.99 -13.79
C HIS A 36 3.63 -12.37 -14.25
N ALA A 37 3.69 -11.65 -15.38
CA ALA A 37 2.51 -11.02 -15.96
C ALA A 37 1.48 -12.08 -16.37
N SER A 38 0.22 -11.93 -15.95
CA SER A 38 -0.90 -12.79 -16.32
C SER A 38 -1.25 -12.66 -17.82
N LYS A 39 -2.05 -13.59 -18.35
CA LYS A 39 -2.50 -13.52 -19.76
C LYS A 39 -3.19 -12.20 -20.08
N ASP A 40 -4.05 -11.73 -19.18
CA ASP A 40 -4.77 -10.47 -19.34
C ASP A 40 -3.81 -9.25 -19.31
N GLN A 41 -2.89 -9.20 -18.36
CA GLN A 41 -1.86 -8.15 -18.29
C GLN A 41 -1.01 -8.09 -19.56
N ARG A 42 -0.56 -9.24 -20.06
CA ARG A 42 0.20 -9.33 -21.33
C ARG A 42 -0.63 -8.86 -22.53
N GLN A 43 -1.91 -9.18 -22.58
CA GLN A 43 -2.80 -8.74 -23.66
C GLN A 43 -3.01 -7.23 -23.63
N VAL A 44 -3.20 -6.63 -22.45
CA VAL A 44 -3.34 -5.18 -22.29
C VAL A 44 -2.07 -4.47 -22.77
N GLN A 45 -0.89 -4.90 -22.30
CA GLN A 45 0.40 -4.36 -22.75
C GLN A 45 0.55 -4.45 -24.28
N ASN A 46 0.34 -5.63 -24.85
CA ASN A 46 0.51 -5.83 -26.30
C ASN A 46 -0.48 -4.99 -27.13
N ARG A 47 -1.72 -4.82 -26.68
CA ARG A 47 -2.71 -3.96 -27.36
C ARG A 47 -2.30 -2.49 -27.30
N PHE A 48 -1.83 -2.03 -26.16
CA PHE A 48 -1.35 -0.65 -26.00
C PHE A 48 -0.12 -0.39 -26.87
N THR A 49 0.90 -1.25 -26.81
CA THR A 49 2.07 -1.18 -27.70
C THR A 49 1.67 -1.14 -29.17
N LYS A 50 0.75 -2.01 -29.61
CA LYS A 50 0.26 -2.00 -31.00
C LYS A 50 -0.41 -0.67 -31.36
N ASN A 51 -1.19 -0.09 -30.46
CA ASN A 51 -1.87 1.18 -30.69
C ASN A 51 -0.87 2.34 -30.82
N ILE A 52 0.14 2.43 -29.94
CA ILE A 52 1.18 3.47 -30.01
C ILE A 52 2.01 3.36 -31.28
N LEU A 53 2.45 2.14 -31.65
CA LEU A 53 3.28 1.94 -32.83
C LEU A 53 2.47 2.15 -34.12
N GLY A 54 1.27 1.58 -34.21
CA GLY A 54 0.45 1.56 -35.42
C GLY A 54 0.92 0.55 -36.47
N ASP A 55 -0.02 0.10 -37.30
CA ASP A 55 0.23 -0.99 -38.26
C ASP A 55 1.28 -0.61 -39.32
N THR A 56 1.36 0.67 -39.71
CA THR A 56 2.34 1.17 -40.68
C THR A 56 3.76 1.07 -40.14
N TYR A 57 4.01 1.56 -38.91
CA TYR A 57 5.32 1.44 -38.27
C TYR A 57 5.72 -0.01 -38.10
N ILE A 58 4.82 -0.85 -37.59
CA ILE A 58 5.11 -2.27 -37.32
C ILE A 58 5.56 -2.98 -38.60
N LYS A 59 4.90 -2.74 -39.73
CA LYS A 59 5.25 -3.34 -41.04
C LYS A 59 6.59 -2.82 -41.56
N GLU A 60 6.78 -1.51 -41.60
CA GLU A 60 7.99 -0.90 -42.16
C GLU A 60 9.22 -1.13 -41.27
N ALA A 61 9.07 -1.07 -39.94
CA ALA A 61 10.14 -1.38 -39.00
C ALA A 61 10.56 -2.85 -39.08
N ALA A 62 9.63 -3.79 -39.28
CA ALA A 62 9.98 -5.19 -39.51
C ALA A 62 10.78 -5.42 -40.80
N ARG A 63 10.59 -4.56 -41.81
CA ARG A 63 11.33 -4.58 -43.08
C ARG A 63 12.71 -3.93 -42.95
N LEU A 64 12.79 -2.76 -42.31
CA LEU A 64 14.02 -1.95 -42.20
C LEU A 64 14.94 -2.43 -41.08
N TYR A 65 14.37 -2.94 -39.99
CA TYR A 65 15.07 -3.36 -38.78
C TYR A 65 14.60 -4.75 -38.33
N PRO A 66 14.79 -5.79 -39.17
CA PRO A 66 14.33 -7.13 -38.84
C PRO A 66 14.98 -7.64 -37.55
N ARG A 67 14.17 -8.28 -36.70
CA ARG A 67 14.66 -8.97 -35.51
C ARG A 67 15.44 -10.22 -35.92
N SER A 68 16.52 -10.51 -35.22
CA SER A 68 17.21 -11.79 -35.38
C SER A 68 16.29 -12.95 -34.98
N ARG A 69 16.58 -14.16 -35.47
CA ARG A 69 15.82 -15.37 -35.10
C ARG A 69 15.81 -15.59 -33.59
N GLU A 70 16.91 -15.29 -32.92
CA GLU A 70 17.04 -15.40 -31.45
C GLU A 70 16.17 -14.37 -30.74
N GLN A 71 16.19 -13.11 -31.19
CA GLN A 71 15.34 -12.05 -30.63
C GLN A 71 13.84 -12.37 -30.80
N ALA A 72 13.45 -12.87 -31.99
CA ALA A 72 12.07 -13.28 -32.25
C ALA A 72 11.65 -14.47 -31.36
N LYS A 73 12.54 -15.47 -31.19
CA LYS A 73 12.31 -16.62 -30.31
C LYS A 73 12.15 -16.17 -28.86
N LYS A 74 13.07 -15.34 -28.34
CA LYS A 74 13.01 -14.77 -26.99
C LYS A 74 11.70 -14.03 -26.79
N ARG A 75 11.32 -13.15 -27.72
CA ARG A 75 10.09 -12.36 -27.61
C ARG A 75 8.81 -13.21 -27.53
N ASN A 76 8.77 -14.31 -28.27
CA ASN A 76 7.61 -15.22 -28.30
C ASN A 76 7.56 -16.16 -27.10
N THR A 77 8.71 -16.50 -26.50
CA THR A 77 8.80 -17.44 -25.39
C THR A 77 8.67 -16.73 -24.05
N ASP A 78 9.40 -15.62 -23.90
CA ASP A 78 9.55 -14.91 -22.64
C ASP A 78 8.80 -13.59 -22.68
N PHE A 79 8.10 -13.27 -21.59
CA PHE A 79 7.53 -11.94 -21.36
C PHE A 79 8.39 -11.22 -20.33
N ASP A 80 9.54 -10.69 -20.76
CA ASP A 80 10.33 -9.81 -19.92
C ASP A 80 9.59 -8.48 -19.73
N ILE A 81 9.19 -8.18 -18.50
CA ILE A 81 8.35 -7.01 -18.22
C ILE A 81 9.04 -5.70 -18.58
N VAL A 82 10.34 -5.57 -18.32
CA VAL A 82 11.13 -4.37 -18.58
C VAL A 82 11.19 -4.13 -20.09
N GLU A 83 11.57 -5.14 -20.87
CA GLU A 83 11.60 -5.02 -22.33
C GLU A 83 10.21 -4.67 -22.91
N ARG A 84 9.13 -5.17 -22.32
CA ARG A 84 7.77 -4.99 -22.85
C ARG A 84 7.17 -3.63 -22.56
N VAL A 85 7.44 -3.05 -21.38
CA VAL A 85 6.93 -1.70 -21.06
C VAL A 85 7.63 -0.64 -21.91
N HIS A 86 8.94 -0.80 -22.15
CA HIS A 86 9.73 0.15 -22.94
C HIS A 86 9.59 -0.05 -24.47
N GLU A 87 9.01 -1.16 -24.95
CA GLU A 87 8.91 -1.49 -26.39
C GLU A 87 8.26 -0.38 -27.24
N CYS A 88 7.34 0.40 -26.66
CA CYS A 88 6.65 1.49 -27.35
C CYS A 88 7.12 2.90 -26.97
N GLU A 89 8.12 3.04 -26.10
CA GLU A 89 8.63 4.35 -25.72
C GLU A 89 9.47 4.96 -26.83
N LYS A 90 9.25 6.26 -27.11
CA LYS A 90 9.92 6.99 -28.18
C LYS A 90 11.44 6.85 -28.16
N GLY A 91 12.06 6.83 -26.98
CA GLY A 91 13.51 6.67 -26.82
C GLY A 91 14.06 5.32 -27.28
N GLN A 92 13.22 4.29 -27.39
CA GLN A 92 13.61 2.93 -27.82
C GLN A 92 13.32 2.67 -29.31
N LEU A 93 12.53 3.53 -29.95
CA LEU A 93 12.09 3.34 -31.33
C LEU A 93 13.12 3.84 -32.33
N LYS A 94 13.28 3.08 -33.42
CA LYS A 94 14.09 3.50 -34.58
C LYS A 94 13.21 4.28 -35.55
N THR A 95 13.71 5.43 -36.00
CA THR A 95 13.04 6.30 -36.97
C THR A 95 14.02 6.68 -38.10
N PRO A 96 13.64 6.60 -39.39
CA PRO A 96 12.32 6.23 -39.93
C PRO A 96 12.03 4.70 -39.86
N PRO A 97 10.76 4.24 -39.86
CA PRO A 97 9.51 5.00 -40.01
C PRO A 97 9.11 5.72 -38.71
N VAL A 98 8.07 6.56 -38.75
CA VAL A 98 7.53 7.27 -37.57
C VAL A 98 6.37 6.44 -36.97
N PRO A 99 6.31 6.24 -35.63
CA PRO A 99 5.18 5.56 -35.00
C PRO A 99 3.87 6.34 -35.15
N ALA A 100 2.73 5.69 -34.91
CA ALA A 100 1.43 6.36 -34.94
C ALA A 100 1.30 7.42 -33.83
N HIS A 101 1.89 7.17 -32.67
CA HIS A 101 1.93 8.08 -31.54
C HIS A 101 3.31 8.12 -30.88
N ASP A 102 3.65 9.29 -30.32
CA ASP A 102 4.83 9.49 -29.49
C ASP A 102 4.49 9.19 -28.03
N TYR A 103 4.97 8.06 -27.48
CA TYR A 103 4.76 7.71 -26.08
C TYR A 103 6.02 7.87 -25.24
N ASN A 104 5.90 8.49 -24.06
CA ASN A 104 7.00 8.67 -23.11
C ASN A 104 6.51 8.52 -21.67
N VAL A 105 7.34 7.89 -20.84
CA VAL A 105 7.16 7.83 -19.38
C VAL A 105 8.34 8.52 -18.71
N THR A 106 8.06 9.45 -17.80
CA THR A 106 9.09 10.23 -17.09
C THR A 106 8.84 10.21 -15.60
N LEU A 107 9.90 10.11 -14.81
CA LEU A 107 9.82 10.31 -13.36
C LEU A 107 10.12 11.78 -13.05
N GLU A 108 9.12 12.51 -12.58
CA GLU A 108 9.16 13.96 -12.36
C GLU A 108 8.99 14.31 -10.87
N SER A 109 9.28 15.57 -10.52
CA SER A 109 8.96 16.11 -9.19
C SER A 109 7.47 15.95 -8.85
N ASN A 110 7.17 15.65 -7.60
CA ASN A 110 5.80 15.61 -7.05
C ASN A 110 5.18 17.02 -6.86
N GLU A 111 5.86 18.08 -7.29
CA GLU A 111 5.35 19.44 -7.25
C GLU A 111 4.10 19.65 -8.11
N PHE A 112 3.32 20.65 -7.66
CA PHE A 112 2.14 21.11 -8.36
C PHE A 112 2.50 21.65 -9.75
N THR A 113 1.76 21.19 -10.76
CA THR A 113 1.67 21.88 -12.05
C THR A 113 0.21 21.99 -12.44
N GLU A 114 -0.13 23.01 -13.22
CA GLU A 114 -1.49 23.17 -13.72
C GLU A 114 -1.91 21.98 -14.59
N GLU A 115 -0.99 21.44 -15.40
CA GLU A 115 -1.23 20.25 -16.24
C GLU A 115 -1.60 19.01 -15.41
N LYS A 116 -0.86 18.74 -14.31
CA LYS A 116 -1.15 17.62 -13.40
C LYS A 116 -2.48 17.80 -12.68
N TYR A 117 -2.82 19.04 -12.32
CA TYR A 117 -4.11 19.36 -11.69
C TYR A 117 -5.29 19.17 -12.65
N LEU A 118 -5.17 19.58 -13.92
CA LEU A 118 -6.23 19.37 -14.92
C LEU A 118 -6.49 17.88 -15.17
N LEU A 119 -5.43 17.06 -15.15
CA LEU A 119 -5.57 15.60 -15.20
C LEU A 119 -6.32 15.07 -13.97
N PHE A 120 -5.95 15.53 -12.77
CA PHE A 120 -6.62 15.16 -11.53
C PHE A 120 -8.11 15.55 -11.54
N GLU A 121 -8.43 16.77 -11.97
CA GLU A 121 -9.82 17.24 -12.08
C GLU A 121 -10.64 16.34 -13.00
N ASN A 122 -10.10 16.03 -14.19
CA ASN A 122 -10.76 15.16 -15.15
C ASN A 122 -11.05 13.79 -14.51
N TYR A 123 -10.05 13.21 -13.84
CA TYR A 123 -10.17 11.91 -13.20
C TYR A 123 -11.20 11.91 -12.07
N GLN A 124 -11.16 12.90 -11.16
CA GLN A 124 -12.12 13.00 -10.06
C GLN A 124 -13.57 13.16 -10.55
N ARG A 125 -13.77 13.97 -11.59
CA ARG A 125 -15.10 14.20 -12.18
C ARG A 125 -15.62 12.97 -12.93
N VAL A 126 -14.78 12.31 -13.74
CA VAL A 126 -15.23 11.24 -14.65
C VAL A 126 -15.26 9.88 -13.96
N VAL A 127 -14.25 9.56 -13.15
CA VAL A 127 -14.09 8.24 -12.52
C VAL A 127 -14.67 8.20 -11.11
N HIS A 128 -14.51 9.27 -10.34
CA HIS A 128 -15.04 9.36 -8.97
C HIS A 128 -16.38 10.10 -8.87
N HIS A 129 -16.85 10.73 -9.94
CA HIS A 129 -18.09 11.51 -9.98
C HIS A 129 -18.16 12.59 -8.87
N GLU A 130 -17.01 13.16 -8.51
CA GLU A 130 -16.96 14.22 -7.51
C GLU A 130 -17.52 15.53 -8.06
N PRO A 131 -18.27 16.29 -7.25
CA PRO A 131 -18.81 17.57 -7.68
C PRO A 131 -17.68 18.62 -7.79
N PRO A 132 -17.74 19.57 -8.74
CA PRO A 132 -16.64 20.49 -9.03
C PRO A 132 -16.12 21.30 -7.83
N HIS A 133 -16.98 21.63 -6.87
CA HIS A 133 -16.59 22.40 -5.68
C HIS A 133 -15.70 21.61 -4.70
N LYS A 134 -15.67 20.27 -4.77
CA LYS A 134 -14.78 19.42 -3.97
C LYS A 134 -13.42 19.21 -4.63
N ILE A 135 -13.34 19.39 -5.95
CA ILE A 135 -12.12 19.21 -6.73
C ILE A 135 -11.35 20.53 -6.70
N THR A 136 -10.47 20.67 -5.71
CA THR A 136 -9.74 21.92 -5.48
C THR A 136 -8.24 21.76 -5.67
N LYS A 137 -7.57 22.82 -6.11
CA LYS A 137 -6.09 22.87 -6.19
C LYS A 137 -5.43 22.63 -4.83
N HIS A 138 -6.06 23.11 -3.75
CA HIS A 138 -5.56 22.89 -2.40
C HIS A 138 -5.63 21.40 -2.03
N GLY A 139 -6.77 20.74 -2.28
CA GLY A 139 -6.93 19.30 -2.08
C GLY A 139 -5.90 18.49 -2.87
N PHE A 140 -5.68 18.82 -4.15
CA PHE A 140 -4.65 18.17 -4.95
C PHE A 140 -3.24 18.35 -4.37
N LYS A 141 -2.87 19.57 -3.95
CA LYS A 141 -1.57 19.83 -3.32
C LYS A 141 -1.39 19.06 -2.02
N SER A 142 -2.40 19.10 -1.14
CA SER A 142 -2.38 18.41 0.15
C SER A 142 -2.30 16.90 -0.02
N PHE A 143 -3.00 16.34 -1.00
CA PHE A 143 -3.13 14.90 -1.16
C PHE A 143 -1.97 14.29 -1.96
N LEU A 144 -1.56 14.93 -3.07
CA LEU A 144 -0.65 14.32 -4.04
C LEU A 144 0.71 15.03 -4.14
N CYS A 145 0.84 16.26 -3.65
CA CYS A 145 2.13 16.98 -3.69
C CYS A 145 2.84 17.05 -2.34
N ALA A 146 2.09 17.13 -1.23
CA ALA A 146 2.67 17.20 0.10
C ALA A 146 3.18 15.83 0.51
N SER A 147 4.48 15.74 0.79
CA SER A 147 5.10 14.51 1.28
C SER A 147 6.22 14.82 2.27
N PRO A 148 6.34 14.05 3.36
CA PRO A 148 7.48 14.14 4.27
C PRO A 148 8.75 13.49 3.69
N LEU A 149 8.63 12.74 2.58
CA LEU A 149 9.74 11.99 1.99
C LEU A 149 10.58 12.90 1.08
N LEU A 150 11.72 13.33 1.60
CA LEU A 150 12.67 14.14 0.84
C LEU A 150 13.31 13.32 -0.28
N ARG A 151 13.46 13.95 -1.44
CA ARG A 151 14.14 13.33 -2.58
C ARG A 151 15.64 13.24 -2.32
N SER A 152 16.19 12.03 -2.35
CA SER A 152 17.61 11.78 -2.22
C SER A 152 18.07 10.70 -3.20
N LYS A 153 19.39 10.50 -3.26
CA LYS A 153 19.99 9.36 -3.93
C LYS A 153 20.91 8.66 -2.95
N GLU A 154 20.69 7.37 -2.76
CA GLU A 154 21.40 6.60 -1.75
C GLU A 154 21.83 5.24 -2.30
N MET A 155 22.93 4.72 -1.76
CA MET A 155 23.50 3.45 -2.17
C MET A 155 22.93 2.31 -1.34
N PHE A 156 22.29 1.35 -2.00
CA PHE A 156 21.81 0.11 -1.38
C PHE A 156 22.33 -1.08 -2.16
N ASP A 157 22.95 -2.04 -1.48
CA ASP A 157 23.48 -3.27 -2.09
C ASP A 157 24.46 -2.99 -3.26
N GLY A 158 25.18 -1.86 -3.22
CA GLY A 158 26.10 -1.45 -4.29
C GLY A 158 25.45 -0.77 -5.50
N GLN A 159 24.14 -0.52 -5.46
CA GLN A 159 23.38 0.18 -6.51
C GLN A 159 22.83 1.52 -5.99
N GLU A 160 22.96 2.58 -6.78
CA GLU A 160 22.32 3.88 -6.49
C GLU A 160 20.81 3.76 -6.71
N ARG A 161 20.02 4.15 -5.71
CA ARG A 161 18.54 4.20 -5.78
C ARG A 161 18.05 5.61 -5.49
N LEU A 162 16.96 6.00 -6.16
CA LEU A 162 16.25 7.25 -5.89
C LEU A 162 15.32 7.06 -4.69
N LEU A 163 15.35 7.96 -3.73
CA LEU A 163 14.38 7.96 -2.64
C LEU A 163 13.51 9.20 -2.70
N GLY A 164 12.33 9.14 -2.08
CA GLY A 164 11.40 10.26 -1.96
C GLY A 164 10.17 10.12 -2.84
N SER A 165 9.33 11.16 -2.84
CA SER A 165 8.09 11.17 -3.62
C SER A 165 8.26 11.77 -5.01
N TYR A 166 7.66 11.09 -5.99
CA TYR A 166 7.74 11.43 -7.40
C TYR A 166 6.38 11.27 -8.09
N HIS A 167 6.21 12.00 -9.19
CA HIS A 167 5.13 11.77 -10.15
C HIS A 167 5.70 11.07 -11.38
N GLN A 168 5.29 9.82 -11.62
CA GLN A 168 5.55 9.13 -12.87
C GLN A 168 4.52 9.57 -13.91
N CYS A 169 4.95 10.39 -14.86
CA CYS A 169 4.09 11.04 -15.85
C CYS A 169 4.12 10.29 -17.18
N TYR A 170 2.93 10.03 -17.73
CA TYR A 170 2.72 9.30 -18.96
C TYR A 170 2.24 10.27 -20.04
N ARG A 171 2.98 10.36 -21.14
CA ARG A 171 2.67 11.29 -22.24
C ARG A 171 2.44 10.56 -23.56
N ILE A 172 1.37 10.94 -24.25
CA ILE A 172 1.07 10.53 -25.62
C ILE A 172 0.98 11.80 -26.47
N ASP A 173 1.76 11.88 -27.54
CA ASP A 173 1.84 13.02 -28.45
C ASP A 173 2.07 14.36 -27.71
N GLY A 174 2.93 14.30 -26.68
CA GLY A 174 3.28 15.44 -25.83
C GLY A 174 2.23 15.81 -24.78
N LYS A 175 1.04 15.19 -24.76
CA LYS A 175 -0.01 15.47 -23.77
C LYS A 175 0.13 14.53 -22.57
N LEU A 176 0.05 15.06 -21.35
CA LEU A 176 -0.04 14.26 -20.13
C LEU A 176 -1.39 13.53 -20.06
N VAL A 177 -1.34 12.20 -20.09
CA VAL A 177 -2.54 11.34 -20.11
C VAL A 177 -2.69 10.49 -18.86
N ALA A 178 -1.62 10.28 -18.08
CA ALA A 178 -1.70 9.62 -16.78
C ALA A 178 -0.56 10.07 -15.85
N VAL A 179 -0.78 9.93 -14.55
CA VAL A 179 0.21 10.16 -13.49
C VAL A 179 0.07 9.06 -12.44
N GLY A 180 1.17 8.35 -12.17
CA GLY A 180 1.36 7.56 -10.96
C GLY A 180 2.06 8.42 -9.90
N VAL A 181 1.50 8.47 -8.69
CA VAL A 181 2.11 9.11 -7.52
C VAL A 181 2.82 8.02 -6.74
N LEU A 182 4.15 8.13 -6.69
CA LEU A 182 5.03 7.07 -6.19
C LEU A 182 5.88 7.58 -5.03
N ASP A 183 5.97 6.76 -3.99
CA ASP A 183 7.00 6.91 -2.96
C ASP A 183 8.08 5.86 -3.21
N LEU A 184 9.30 6.31 -3.49
CA LEU A 184 10.47 5.46 -3.65
C LEU A 184 11.16 5.35 -2.29
N LEU A 185 11.18 4.13 -1.76
CA LEU A 185 11.74 3.80 -0.45
C LEU A 185 12.91 2.83 -0.62
N PRO A 186 13.79 2.66 0.37
CA PRO A 186 15.02 1.87 0.26
C PRO A 186 14.86 0.49 -0.41
N GLN A 187 13.72 -0.16 -0.18
CA GLN A 187 13.44 -1.52 -0.67
C GLN A 187 12.20 -1.60 -1.56
N CYS A 188 11.45 -0.52 -1.77
CA CYS A 188 10.18 -0.62 -2.50
C CYS A 188 9.78 0.61 -3.31
N VAL A 189 9.05 0.36 -4.39
CA VAL A 189 8.24 1.34 -5.10
C VAL A 189 6.82 1.27 -4.52
N SER A 190 6.38 2.30 -3.82
CA SER A 190 5.02 2.38 -3.26
C SER A 190 4.09 3.16 -4.18
N ALA A 191 3.05 2.51 -4.67
CA ALA A 191 2.04 3.09 -5.54
C ALA A 191 0.94 3.76 -4.69
N VAL A 192 1.09 5.07 -4.46
CA VAL A 192 0.20 5.86 -3.59
C VAL A 192 -1.12 6.15 -4.27
N TYR A 193 -1.05 6.67 -5.51
CA TYR A 193 -2.22 7.03 -6.29
C TYR A 193 -1.94 6.89 -7.78
N PHE A 194 -2.97 6.59 -8.57
CA PHE A 194 -2.85 6.54 -10.02
C PHE A 194 -4.07 7.19 -10.66
N MET A 195 -3.84 8.17 -11.53
CA MET A 195 -4.88 8.94 -12.21
C MET A 195 -4.60 9.03 -13.70
N TYR A 196 -5.64 9.05 -14.51
CA TYR A 196 -5.52 9.11 -15.97
C TYR A 196 -6.68 9.87 -16.62
N HIS A 197 -6.45 10.39 -17.80
CA HIS A 197 -7.43 11.15 -18.56
C HIS A 197 -8.45 10.22 -19.20
N GLU A 198 -9.71 10.65 -19.31
CA GLU A 198 -10.78 9.86 -19.92
C GLU A 198 -10.47 9.41 -21.36
N SER A 199 -9.65 10.18 -22.09
CA SER A 199 -9.24 9.86 -23.47
C SER A 199 -8.45 8.56 -23.61
N VAL A 200 -7.91 8.03 -22.51
CA VAL A 200 -7.15 6.77 -22.52
C VAL A 200 -7.84 5.64 -21.77
N HIS A 201 -9.10 5.81 -21.34
CA HIS A 201 -9.83 4.83 -20.54
C HIS A 201 -9.89 3.44 -21.20
N GLN A 202 -10.07 3.38 -22.53
CA GLN A 202 -10.11 2.15 -23.32
C GLN A 202 -8.80 1.33 -23.33
N HIS A 203 -7.68 1.93 -22.93
CA HIS A 203 -6.36 1.28 -23.00
C HIS A 203 -5.99 0.53 -21.71
N GLY A 204 -6.77 0.65 -20.64
CA GLY A 204 -6.52 -0.06 -19.39
C GLY A 204 -5.29 0.44 -18.64
N LEU A 205 -5.10 1.78 -18.59
CA LEU A 205 -3.92 2.44 -18.01
C LEU A 205 -3.64 2.05 -16.56
N GLY A 206 -4.65 1.71 -15.75
CA GLY A 206 -4.39 1.23 -14.38
C GLY A 206 -3.54 -0.04 -14.33
N LYS A 207 -3.72 -0.98 -15.28
CA LYS A 207 -2.86 -2.17 -15.38
C LYS A 207 -1.49 -1.83 -15.95
N LEU A 208 -1.45 -0.98 -16.99
CA LEU A 208 -0.19 -0.55 -17.61
C LEU A 208 0.70 0.19 -16.60
N GLY A 209 0.11 1.08 -15.80
CA GLY A 209 0.80 1.80 -14.74
C GLY A 209 1.46 0.85 -13.74
N ALA A 210 0.70 -0.11 -13.21
CA ALA A 210 1.25 -1.13 -12.32
C ALA A 210 2.39 -1.94 -12.98
N LEU A 211 2.24 -2.33 -14.25
CA LEU A 211 3.30 -3.02 -15.00
C LEU A 211 4.57 -2.17 -15.15
N THR A 212 4.42 -0.88 -15.44
CA THR A 212 5.52 0.09 -15.54
C THR A 212 6.18 0.35 -14.18
N GLU A 213 5.41 0.43 -13.09
CA GLU A 213 5.93 0.57 -11.73
C GLU A 213 6.69 -0.68 -11.26
N ILE A 214 6.23 -1.88 -11.63
CA ILE A 214 6.95 -3.14 -11.36
C ILE A 214 8.24 -3.20 -12.18
N ALA A 215 8.22 -2.77 -13.44
CA ALA A 215 9.43 -2.65 -14.26
C ALA A 215 10.42 -1.67 -13.62
N LEU A 216 9.96 -0.49 -13.19
CA LEU A 216 10.77 0.49 -12.45
C LEU A 216 11.39 -0.14 -11.20
N ALA A 217 10.62 -0.92 -10.44
CA ALA A 217 11.11 -1.63 -9.26
C ALA A 217 12.29 -2.55 -9.63
N LYS A 218 12.12 -3.36 -10.66
CA LYS A 218 13.13 -4.30 -11.14
C LYS A 218 14.38 -3.58 -11.68
N GLU A 219 14.22 -2.54 -12.47
CA GLU A 219 15.34 -1.81 -13.10
C GLU A 219 16.22 -1.07 -12.10
N GLN A 220 15.59 -0.42 -11.11
CA GLN A 220 16.30 0.33 -10.08
C GLN A 220 16.68 -0.52 -8.86
N GLY A 221 16.44 -1.83 -8.91
CA GLY A 221 16.82 -2.76 -7.85
C GLY A 221 15.98 -2.63 -6.58
N TYR A 222 14.79 -2.06 -6.64
CA TYR A 222 13.83 -2.15 -5.53
C TYR A 222 13.29 -3.56 -5.43
N ARG A 223 13.29 -4.09 -4.22
CA ARG A 223 12.88 -5.46 -3.95
C ARG A 223 11.37 -5.68 -4.08
N TRP A 224 10.59 -4.63 -3.82
CA TRP A 224 9.13 -4.75 -3.75
C TRP A 224 8.42 -3.67 -4.56
N TRP A 225 7.28 -4.04 -5.11
CA TRP A 225 6.25 -3.10 -5.54
C TRP A 225 5.09 -3.20 -4.55
N TYR A 226 4.76 -2.07 -3.92
CA TYR A 226 3.72 -1.99 -2.90
C TYR A 226 2.49 -1.31 -3.47
N ALA A 227 1.46 -2.10 -3.79
CA ALA A 227 0.23 -1.62 -4.41
C ALA A 227 -0.72 -0.88 -3.44
N GLY A 228 -0.31 -0.65 -2.19
CA GLY A 228 -1.17 -0.12 -1.12
C GLY A 228 -2.02 -1.20 -0.44
N PHE A 229 -3.00 -0.77 0.35
CA PHE A 229 -3.92 -1.68 1.03
C PHE A 229 -4.60 -2.66 0.07
N TYR A 230 -4.92 -3.85 0.57
CA TYR A 230 -5.72 -4.86 -0.10
C TYR A 230 -6.92 -5.22 0.78
N ILE A 231 -8.12 -4.91 0.28
CA ILE A 231 -9.38 -5.26 0.94
C ILE A 231 -10.08 -6.27 0.04
N HIS A 232 -10.11 -7.53 0.47
CA HIS A 232 -10.54 -8.66 -0.36
C HIS A 232 -12.00 -8.55 -0.84
N SER A 233 -12.88 -8.00 0.01
CA SER A 233 -14.29 -7.75 -0.28
C SER A 233 -14.53 -6.52 -1.16
N CYS A 234 -13.53 -5.64 -1.35
CA CYS A 234 -13.67 -4.44 -2.17
C CYS A 234 -13.32 -4.73 -3.63
N VAL A 235 -14.33 -4.71 -4.52
CA VAL A 235 -14.16 -4.97 -5.96
C VAL A 235 -13.10 -4.05 -6.59
N LYS A 236 -13.06 -2.77 -6.19
CA LYS A 236 -12.08 -1.79 -6.70
C LYS A 236 -10.64 -2.08 -6.27
N MET A 237 -10.42 -2.94 -5.27
CA MET A 237 -9.10 -3.28 -4.74
C MET A 237 -8.69 -4.73 -5.03
N ARG A 238 -9.64 -5.59 -5.40
CA ARG A 238 -9.40 -7.02 -5.64
C ARG A 238 -8.34 -7.27 -6.74
N TYR A 239 -8.25 -6.38 -7.72
CA TYR A 239 -7.28 -6.47 -8.83
C TYR A 239 -5.81 -6.50 -8.39
N LYS A 240 -5.48 -5.92 -7.22
CA LYS A 240 -4.09 -5.91 -6.70
C LYS A 240 -3.59 -7.32 -6.40
N GLY A 241 -4.49 -8.25 -6.09
CA GLY A 241 -4.17 -9.65 -5.87
C GLY A 241 -3.84 -10.43 -7.15
N ASP A 242 -3.95 -9.82 -8.33
CA ASP A 242 -3.70 -10.47 -9.63
C ASP A 242 -2.27 -10.26 -10.15
N PHE A 243 -1.44 -9.48 -9.43
CA PHE A 243 -0.03 -9.28 -9.73
C PHE A 243 0.80 -10.31 -8.97
N SER A 244 1.12 -11.43 -9.61
CA SER A 244 1.77 -12.56 -8.95
C SER A 244 3.29 -12.55 -9.09
N PRO A 245 4.05 -13.00 -8.07
CA PRO A 245 3.58 -13.38 -6.73
C PRO A 245 3.18 -12.15 -5.90
N GLN A 246 2.10 -12.27 -5.13
CA GLN A 246 1.64 -11.24 -4.20
C GLN A 246 1.73 -11.74 -2.76
N TYR A 247 1.97 -10.83 -1.83
CA TYR A 247 1.96 -11.10 -0.41
C TYR A 247 0.94 -10.20 0.29
N ILE A 248 0.38 -10.69 1.40
CA ILE A 248 -0.55 -9.97 2.28
C ILE A 248 0.05 -9.91 3.69
N LEU A 249 -0.13 -8.78 4.36
CA LEU A 249 0.31 -8.58 5.74
C LEU A 249 -0.71 -9.21 6.70
N ASP A 250 -0.24 -10.10 7.56
CA ASP A 250 -1.06 -10.63 8.66
C ASP A 250 -1.36 -9.51 9.66
N PRO A 251 -2.64 -9.28 10.03
CA PRO A 251 -3.03 -8.16 10.87
C PRO A 251 -2.62 -8.32 12.35
N GLU A 252 -2.24 -9.53 12.78
CA GLU A 252 -1.88 -9.81 14.18
C GLU A 252 -0.36 -9.97 14.34
N SER A 253 0.28 -10.76 13.49
CA SER A 253 1.72 -11.00 13.58
C SER A 253 2.57 -10.00 12.81
N TYR A 254 1.97 -9.19 11.95
CA TYR A 254 2.67 -8.28 11.03
C TYR A 254 3.69 -9.00 10.13
N THR A 255 3.46 -10.28 9.87
CA THR A 255 4.27 -11.08 8.94
C THR A 255 3.64 -11.10 7.56
N TRP A 256 4.46 -11.12 6.52
CA TRP A 256 3.98 -11.24 5.14
C TRP A 256 3.80 -12.71 4.75
N ASP A 257 2.59 -13.05 4.33
CA ASP A 257 2.21 -14.38 3.86
C ASP A 257 1.85 -14.33 2.37
N PRO A 258 2.13 -15.39 1.58
CA PRO A 258 1.72 -15.43 0.17
C PRO A 258 0.20 -15.30 0.00
N LEU A 259 -0.24 -14.43 -0.89
CA LEU A 259 -1.66 -14.30 -1.28
C LEU A 259 -1.99 -15.30 -2.39
N ASP A 260 -1.93 -16.59 -2.05
CA ASP A 260 -2.23 -17.68 -2.96
C ASP A 260 -3.74 -17.98 -3.04
N SER A 261 -4.11 -19.00 -3.83
CA SER A 261 -5.50 -19.42 -4.01
C SER A 261 -6.17 -19.90 -2.71
N GLU A 262 -5.41 -20.49 -1.78
CA GLU A 262 -5.94 -20.98 -0.51
C GLU A 262 -6.23 -19.82 0.44
N VAL A 263 -5.32 -18.84 0.53
CA VAL A 263 -5.55 -17.61 1.31
C VAL A 263 -6.73 -16.84 0.73
N LYS A 264 -6.83 -16.71 -0.59
CA LYS A 264 -8.00 -16.06 -1.25
C LYS A 264 -9.30 -16.78 -0.90
N ARG A 265 -9.35 -18.11 -0.96
CA ARG A 265 -10.53 -18.90 -0.57
C ARG A 265 -10.94 -18.64 0.89
N ARG A 266 -9.98 -18.59 1.81
CA ARG A 266 -10.28 -18.27 3.22
C ARG A 266 -10.79 -16.85 3.43
N LEU A 267 -10.30 -15.89 2.65
CA LEU A 267 -10.79 -14.52 2.66
C LEU A 267 -12.19 -14.39 2.03
N ASP A 268 -12.57 -15.29 1.12
CA ASP A 268 -13.95 -15.39 0.63
C ASP A 268 -14.90 -15.92 1.74
N GLU A 269 -14.40 -16.78 2.64
CA GLU A 269 -15.17 -17.40 3.74
C GLU A 269 -15.25 -16.56 5.01
N LYS A 270 -14.18 -15.82 5.35
CA LYS A 270 -14.05 -15.08 6.61
C LYS A 270 -13.83 -13.59 6.36
N LYS A 271 -14.61 -12.75 7.05
CA LYS A 271 -14.43 -11.28 7.02
C LYS A 271 -13.09 -10.82 7.61
N TYR A 272 -12.57 -11.56 8.60
CA TYR A 272 -11.29 -11.30 9.24
C TYR A 272 -10.45 -12.58 9.22
N LEU A 273 -9.20 -12.47 8.78
CA LEU A 273 -8.27 -13.59 8.67
C LEU A 273 -6.90 -13.19 9.22
N SER A 274 -6.45 -13.90 10.24
CA SER A 274 -5.05 -13.96 10.66
C SER A 274 -4.52 -15.37 10.42
N LEU A 275 -3.56 -15.51 9.52
CA LEU A 275 -2.89 -16.76 9.20
C LEU A 275 -2.00 -17.22 10.36
N SER A 276 -1.44 -16.28 11.13
CA SER A 276 -0.68 -16.61 12.34
C SER A 276 -1.56 -17.28 13.39
N ARG A 277 -2.76 -16.74 13.67
CA ARG A 277 -3.74 -17.36 14.56
C ARG A 277 -4.19 -18.75 14.09
N GLU A 278 -4.50 -18.89 12.81
CA GLU A 278 -4.90 -20.18 12.21
C GLU A 278 -3.81 -21.25 12.32
N ARG A 279 -2.53 -20.86 12.26
CA ARG A 279 -1.40 -21.78 12.44
C ARG A 279 -1.28 -22.27 13.88
N VAL A 280 -1.52 -21.40 14.86
CA VAL A 280 -1.50 -21.75 16.29
C VAL A 280 -2.67 -22.67 16.62
N GLY A 281 -3.90 -22.31 16.22
CA GLY A 281 -5.08 -23.15 16.45
C GLY A 281 -4.94 -24.57 15.85
N LYS A 282 -4.36 -24.68 14.65
CA LYS A 282 -4.07 -26.00 14.02
C LYS A 282 -2.93 -26.78 14.67
N ALA A 283 -2.04 -26.12 15.40
CA ALA A 283 -0.99 -26.78 16.16
C ALA A 283 -1.56 -27.31 17.48
N GLU A 284 -2.43 -26.53 18.13
CA GLU A 284 -3.16 -26.90 19.34
C GLU A 284 -4.16 -28.05 19.07
N GLU A 285 -4.94 -27.99 17.99
CA GLU A 285 -5.82 -29.09 17.56
C GLU A 285 -5.04 -30.38 17.26
N ARG A 286 -3.85 -30.29 16.64
CA ARG A 286 -2.99 -31.46 16.38
C ARG A 286 -2.38 -32.05 17.65
N THR A 287 -2.07 -31.23 18.65
CA THR A 287 -1.63 -31.73 19.96
C THR A 287 -2.78 -32.41 20.70
N VAL A 288 -4.01 -31.88 20.61
CA VAL A 288 -5.20 -32.47 21.23
C VAL A 288 -5.64 -33.76 20.52
N GLU A 289 -5.51 -33.87 19.19
CA GLU A 289 -5.75 -35.13 18.45
C GLU A 289 -4.77 -36.26 18.85
N THR A 290 -3.63 -35.93 19.46
CA THR A 290 -2.68 -36.93 19.99
C THR A 290 -3.04 -37.37 21.42
N GLU A 291 -3.89 -36.61 22.13
CA GLU A 291 -4.26 -36.85 23.53
C GLU A 291 -5.74 -37.23 23.74
N GLU A 292 -6.61 -37.04 22.76
CA GLU A 292 -8.04 -37.42 22.85
C GLU A 292 -8.37 -38.71 22.06
N GLN A 293 -7.71 -39.81 22.42
CA GLN A 293 -8.49 -41.01 22.79
C GLN A 293 -8.85 -40.86 24.26
N PHE A 294 -9.85 -40.04 24.57
CA PHE A 294 -10.84 -40.20 25.64
C PHE A 294 -11.61 -38.89 25.82
N THR A 295 -12.94 -39.01 25.80
CA THR A 295 -13.99 -38.05 26.21
C THR A 295 -14.26 -36.82 25.33
N ALA A 296 -15.26 -36.99 24.47
CA ALA A 296 -16.03 -35.92 23.84
C ALA A 296 -16.91 -35.19 24.86
N ILE A 297 -16.86 -33.85 24.93
CA ILE A 297 -18.01 -32.96 25.23
C ILE A 297 -17.78 -31.55 24.61
N GLY A 298 -18.69 -31.15 23.72
CA GLY A 298 -19.34 -29.81 23.74
C GLY A 298 -18.62 -28.62 23.10
N THR A 299 -18.80 -28.45 21.80
CA THR A 299 -18.54 -27.21 21.04
C THR A 299 -19.52 -26.10 21.41
N SER A 300 -19.02 -24.94 21.85
CA SER A 300 -19.80 -23.70 21.93
C SER A 300 -19.38 -22.75 20.81
N ASN A 301 -20.12 -22.77 19.69
CA ASN A 301 -20.10 -21.73 18.68
C ASN A 301 -20.73 -20.47 19.26
N SER A 302 -19.95 -19.41 19.50
CA SER A 302 -20.51 -18.08 19.71
C SER A 302 -20.96 -17.52 18.36
N VAL A 303 -22.27 -17.46 18.23
CA VAL A 303 -23.00 -16.85 17.12
C VAL A 303 -22.65 -15.36 17.09
N PHE A 304 -21.93 -14.92 16.05
CA PHE A 304 -21.91 -13.51 15.67
C PHE A 304 -23.18 -13.25 14.87
N GLU A 305 -24.16 -12.61 15.51
CA GLU A 305 -25.39 -12.21 14.87
C GLU A 305 -25.12 -11.20 13.75
N ASN A 306 -25.76 -11.50 12.62
CA ASN A 306 -25.86 -10.63 11.46
C ASN A 306 -26.74 -9.41 11.79
N SER A 307 -26.26 -8.23 11.39
CA SER A 307 -27.12 -7.09 11.10
C SER A 307 -26.60 -6.43 9.84
N ASP A 308 -27.20 -6.80 8.70
CA ASP A 308 -27.15 -6.07 7.42
C ASP A 308 -27.96 -4.77 7.52
N GLY A 309 -27.53 -3.90 8.42
CA GLY A 309 -28.05 -2.57 8.61
C GLY A 309 -26.88 -1.60 8.62
N GLU A 310 -26.90 -0.65 7.71
CA GLU A 310 -25.99 0.50 7.66
C GLU A 310 -26.29 1.47 8.85
N ALA A 311 -26.28 0.94 10.07
CA ALA A 311 -26.66 1.62 11.29
C ALA A 311 -25.47 1.69 12.28
N SER A 312 -25.03 2.92 12.52
CA SER A 312 -24.25 3.42 13.67
C SER A 312 -22.80 2.95 13.91
N LEU A 313 -21.95 2.85 12.88
CA LEU A 313 -20.48 2.91 13.11
C LEU A 313 -19.98 4.30 13.53
N PHE A 314 -20.85 5.31 13.56
CA PHE A 314 -20.55 6.71 13.87
C PHE A 314 -21.38 7.25 15.03
N ASP A 315 -21.65 6.44 16.05
CA ASP A 315 -22.07 7.03 17.32
C ASP A 315 -20.83 7.66 17.98
N PRO A 316 -20.70 8.99 18.05
CA PRO A 316 -19.54 9.64 18.67
C PRO A 316 -19.47 9.39 20.18
N ASP A 317 -20.55 8.90 20.79
CA ASP A 317 -20.64 8.69 22.23
C ASP A 317 -20.15 7.31 22.66
N ILE A 318 -19.79 6.43 21.70
CA ILE A 318 -19.20 5.11 21.98
C ILE A 318 -17.67 5.19 21.85
N PRO A 319 -16.92 5.04 22.97
CA PRO A 319 -15.46 5.10 22.94
C PRO A 319 -14.82 4.02 22.05
N LEU A 320 -13.68 4.34 21.44
CA LEU A 320 -12.96 3.51 20.48
C LEU A 320 -12.65 2.10 21.01
N PHE A 321 -12.18 2.00 22.26
CA PHE A 321 -11.84 0.74 22.93
C PHE A 321 -13.05 -0.10 23.33
N ALA A 322 -14.26 0.47 23.28
CA ALA A 322 -15.53 -0.24 23.47
C ALA A 322 -16.08 -0.81 22.16
N ARG A 323 -15.50 -0.40 21.01
CA ARG A 323 -15.86 -0.93 19.70
C ARG A 323 -15.11 -2.23 19.47
N SER A 324 -15.77 -3.23 18.91
CA SER A 324 -15.16 -4.51 18.53
C SER A 324 -14.31 -4.37 17.24
N MET A 325 -13.40 -3.41 17.20
CA MET A 325 -12.50 -3.18 16.07
C MET A 325 -11.18 -3.96 16.28
N PRO A 326 -10.83 -4.90 15.38
CA PRO A 326 -9.56 -5.61 15.47
C PRO A 326 -8.37 -4.66 15.46
N GLY A 327 -7.40 -4.89 16.35
CA GLY A 327 -6.16 -4.10 16.45
C GLY A 327 -6.25 -2.89 17.38
N ILE A 328 -7.43 -2.55 17.89
CA ILE A 328 -7.60 -1.56 18.97
C ILE A 328 -7.57 -2.30 20.31
N LEU A 329 -6.86 -1.75 21.30
CA LEU A 329 -6.91 -2.31 22.65
C LEU A 329 -8.33 -2.23 23.20
N THR A 330 -8.82 -3.33 23.75
CA THR A 330 -10.05 -3.34 24.52
C THR A 330 -9.87 -2.57 25.83
N LYS A 331 -10.97 -2.17 26.48
CA LYS A 331 -10.92 -1.52 27.80
C LYS A 331 -10.09 -2.31 28.83
N ALA A 332 -10.24 -3.62 28.88
CA ALA A 332 -9.51 -4.48 29.80
C ALA A 332 -8.00 -4.45 29.51
N GLN A 333 -7.60 -4.67 28.25
CA GLN A 333 -6.20 -4.60 27.84
C GLN A 333 -5.59 -3.22 28.09
N LEU A 334 -6.36 -2.16 27.90
CA LEU A 334 -5.89 -0.81 28.17
C LEU A 334 -5.63 -0.57 29.66
N GLN A 335 -6.45 -1.12 30.54
CA GLN A 335 -6.26 -1.05 31.99
C GLN A 335 -5.07 -1.90 32.47
N ASP A 336 -4.78 -3.01 31.79
CA ASP A 336 -3.70 -3.92 32.16
C ASP A 336 -2.34 -3.51 31.57
N ASP A 337 -2.32 -3.05 30.32
CA ASP A 337 -1.09 -2.85 29.54
C ASP A 337 -0.65 -1.39 29.42
N VAL A 338 -1.52 -0.42 29.78
CA VAL A 338 -1.24 1.01 29.63
C VAL A 338 -1.45 1.78 30.93
N ASP A 339 -0.40 2.47 31.37
CA ASP A 339 -0.50 3.47 32.43
C ASP A 339 -0.93 4.82 31.84
N LEU A 340 -2.21 5.15 32.00
CA LEU A 340 -2.75 6.43 31.54
C LEU A 340 -2.31 7.62 32.41
N ASP A 341 -1.93 7.39 33.67
CA ASP A 341 -1.69 8.47 34.64
C ASP A 341 -0.39 9.23 34.35
N THR A 342 0.59 8.54 33.76
CA THR A 342 1.93 9.06 33.44
C THR A 342 2.09 9.50 31.99
N MET A 343 0.99 9.53 31.21
CA MET A 343 1.03 10.00 29.82
C MET A 343 1.46 11.48 29.75
N GLU A 344 2.45 11.77 28.89
CA GLU A 344 2.98 13.12 28.71
C GLU A 344 2.03 13.99 27.88
N LEU A 345 1.70 15.16 28.42
CA LEU A 345 0.84 16.17 27.82
C LEU A 345 1.62 17.46 27.60
N LEU A 346 1.29 18.17 26.52
CA LEU A 346 1.76 19.52 26.27
C LEU A 346 0.57 20.48 26.25
N VAL A 347 0.41 21.26 27.32
CA VAL A 347 -0.70 22.20 27.48
C VAL A 347 -0.16 23.62 27.36
N ARG A 348 -0.49 24.32 26.27
CA ARG A 348 -0.01 25.70 26.00
C ARG A 348 1.51 25.85 26.16
N GLY A 349 2.27 24.87 25.68
CA GLY A 349 3.73 24.85 25.76
C GLY A 349 4.32 24.42 27.11
N THR A 350 3.49 24.07 28.10
CA THR A 350 3.96 23.52 29.39
C THR A 350 3.80 22.00 29.39
N GLN A 351 4.86 21.28 29.79
CA GLN A 351 4.82 19.84 29.96
C GLN A 351 4.08 19.49 31.26
N ALA A 352 3.17 18.51 31.18
CA ALA A 352 2.44 17.98 32.32
C ALA A 352 2.19 16.49 32.12
N GLU A 353 1.91 15.76 33.20
CA GLU A 353 1.40 14.39 33.14
C GLU A 353 -0.11 14.36 33.31
N ALA A 354 -0.78 13.33 32.80
CA ALA A 354 -2.23 13.23 32.83
C ALA A 354 -2.81 13.32 34.25
N HIS A 355 -2.18 12.68 35.24
CA HIS A 355 -2.61 12.75 36.64
C HIS A 355 -2.56 14.15 37.25
N GLN A 356 -1.81 15.09 36.65
CA GLN A 356 -1.68 16.47 37.11
C GLN A 356 -2.85 17.34 36.65
N LEU A 357 -3.73 16.82 35.78
CA LEU A 357 -4.95 17.52 35.40
C LEU A 357 -5.95 17.52 36.57
N VAL A 358 -6.52 18.69 36.86
CA VAL A 358 -7.45 18.90 37.99
C VAL A 358 -8.65 17.94 37.96
N SER A 359 -9.15 17.62 36.76
CA SER A 359 -10.30 16.71 36.60
C SER A 359 -9.90 15.24 36.49
N TRP A 360 -8.61 14.87 36.53
CA TRP A 360 -8.18 13.52 36.16
C TRP A 360 -8.74 12.41 37.06
N SER A 361 -8.68 12.62 38.38
CA SER A 361 -9.16 11.67 39.38
C SER A 361 -10.68 11.52 39.39
N THR A 362 -11.40 12.52 38.88
CA THR A 362 -12.87 12.56 38.85
C THR A 362 -13.46 12.28 37.46
N SER A 363 -12.61 12.18 36.43
CA SER A 363 -13.04 11.88 35.06
C SER A 363 -13.39 10.40 34.90
N ASP A 364 -14.49 10.10 34.21
CA ASP A 364 -14.87 8.74 33.83
C ASP A 364 -14.28 8.40 32.46
N ILE A 365 -13.57 7.27 32.39
CA ILE A 365 -13.05 6.72 31.14
C ILE A 365 -14.15 6.36 30.13
N ASN A 366 -15.40 6.16 30.58
CA ASN A 366 -16.52 5.79 29.69
C ASN A 366 -17.27 7.00 29.11
N ASP A 367 -17.01 8.21 29.61
CA ASP A 367 -17.62 9.44 29.12
C ASP A 367 -16.79 9.98 27.95
N SER A 368 -17.34 9.92 26.73
CA SER A 368 -16.68 10.34 25.47
C SER A 368 -16.18 11.79 25.48
N HIS A 369 -16.75 12.63 26.34
CA HIS A 369 -16.34 14.02 26.49
C HIS A 369 -15.27 14.24 27.56
N SER A 370 -14.91 13.21 28.33
CA SER A 370 -13.91 13.32 29.37
C SER A 370 -12.50 13.26 28.78
N VAL A 371 -11.57 14.03 29.37
CA VAL A 371 -10.16 14.01 28.96
C VAL A 371 -9.55 12.60 29.16
N LYS A 372 -10.03 11.86 30.17
CA LYS A 372 -9.57 10.49 30.43
C LYS A 372 -10.02 9.52 29.34
N CYS A 373 -11.24 9.66 28.81
CA CYS A 373 -11.68 8.87 27.66
C CYS A 373 -10.86 9.22 26.42
N ILE A 374 -10.69 10.51 26.11
CA ILE A 374 -9.92 10.96 24.93
C ILE A 374 -8.48 10.41 24.96
N LEU A 375 -7.79 10.52 26.10
CA LEU A 375 -6.44 9.96 26.24
C LEU A 375 -6.43 8.42 26.16
N ALA A 376 -7.43 7.75 26.73
CA ALA A 376 -7.59 6.31 26.61
C ALA A 376 -7.85 5.87 25.16
N GLU A 377 -8.65 6.61 24.37
CA GLU A 377 -8.88 6.30 22.96
C GLU A 377 -7.59 6.43 22.13
N LEU A 378 -6.81 7.49 22.38
CA LEU A 378 -5.50 7.67 21.75
C LEU A 378 -4.56 6.53 22.13
N ALA A 379 -4.48 6.18 23.41
CA ALA A 379 -3.67 5.06 23.89
C ALA A 379 -4.11 3.71 23.30
N ALA A 380 -5.43 3.48 23.16
CA ALA A 380 -5.97 2.27 22.56
C ALA A 380 -5.61 2.13 21.08
N ALA A 381 -5.58 3.24 20.34
CA ALA A 381 -5.22 3.29 18.93
C ALA A 381 -3.71 3.16 18.69
N VAL A 382 -2.90 3.75 19.57
CA VAL A 382 -1.43 3.79 19.46
C VAL A 382 -0.78 2.52 20.00
N GLY A 383 -1.42 1.88 20.99
CA GLY A 383 -0.96 0.63 21.61
C GLY A 383 0.10 0.83 22.69
N PRO A 384 0.41 -0.23 23.46
CA PRO A 384 1.09 -0.12 24.75
C PRO A 384 2.59 0.18 24.65
N LYS A 385 3.18 0.01 23.45
CA LYS A 385 4.59 0.31 23.20
C LYS A 385 4.82 1.80 22.92
N LEU A 386 4.06 2.34 21.97
CA LEU A 386 4.25 3.70 21.48
C LEU A 386 3.62 4.76 22.39
N VAL A 387 2.61 4.38 23.19
CA VAL A 387 1.97 5.31 24.14
C VAL A 387 2.97 5.92 25.14
N LYS A 388 4.04 5.19 25.46
CA LYS A 388 5.11 5.65 26.38
C LYS A 388 5.98 6.76 25.81
N GLU A 389 6.01 6.90 24.49
CA GLU A 389 6.77 7.93 23.78
C GLU A 389 5.86 9.01 23.19
N MET A 390 4.54 8.83 23.29
CA MET A 390 3.54 9.73 22.76
C MET A 390 3.40 10.96 23.65
N ARG A 391 3.35 12.13 23.01
CA ARG A 391 2.98 13.41 23.64
C ARG A 391 1.70 13.92 23.04
N VAL A 392 0.73 14.24 23.88
CA VAL A 392 -0.55 14.79 23.42
C VAL A 392 -0.54 16.30 23.63
N GLU A 393 -0.57 17.05 22.53
CA GLU A 393 -0.59 18.51 22.56
C GLU A 393 -2.04 19.03 22.56
N PHE A 394 -2.36 19.85 23.56
CA PHE A 394 -3.60 20.62 23.63
C PHE A 394 -3.32 22.07 23.22
N GLY A 395 -3.78 22.42 22.02
CA GLY A 395 -3.66 23.75 21.41
C GLY A 395 -4.60 24.80 21.99
#